data_AF-A0AAW6AIA2-F1
#
_entry.id   AF-A0AAW6AIA2-F1
#
_cell.length_a   1.000
_cell.length_b   1.000
_cell.length_c   1.000
_cell.angle_alpha   90.00
_cell.angle_beta   90.00
_cell.angle_gamma   90.00
#
_symmetry.space_group_name_H-M   'P 1'
#
loop_
_entity.id
_entity.type
_entity.pdbx_description
1 polymer ?
#
loop_
_entity_poly.entity_id
_entity_poly.type
_entity_poly.pdbx_seq_one_letter_code
_entity_poly.pdbx_strand_id
1 'polypeptide(L)'
;MDAFATVADYEARCGAAEDEARVAALLEDASAYLRGAYRRRMGVQYLAGSNPTFDENVKSVCVAMVARAVNAPGAMAGITQQSQTTGPYSSSVTFANPTGDLYLGRSDLKRLGLAGCRVRSIQPVTAADRWEEA
;
A
#
# COMPACT_ATOMS: atom_id res chain seq x y z
N MET A 1 -1.39 -17.39 5.38
CA MET A 1 -1.74 -17.03 3.98
C MET A 1 -0.58 -16.21 3.47
N ASP A 2 0.19 -16.75 2.52
CA ASP A 2 1.58 -16.36 2.25
C ASP A 2 1.76 -14.91 1.81
N ALA A 3 2.92 -14.30 2.07
CA ALA A 3 3.21 -12.95 1.60
C ALA A 3 3.21 -12.89 0.05
N PHE A 4 2.81 -11.75 -0.53
CA PHE A 4 2.84 -11.55 -1.99
C PHE A 4 4.25 -11.41 -2.56
N ALA A 5 5.22 -11.12 -1.70
CA ALA A 5 6.62 -10.95 -2.04
C ALA A 5 7.48 -11.53 -0.93
N THR A 6 8.64 -12.06 -1.30
CA THR A 6 9.64 -12.64 -0.39
C THR A 6 10.77 -11.64 -0.11
N VAL A 7 11.61 -11.94 0.88
CA VAL A 7 12.82 -11.14 1.15
C VAL A 7 13.74 -11.11 -0.09
N ALA A 8 13.87 -12.21 -0.82
CA ALA A 8 14.62 -12.24 -2.07
C ALA A 8 14.05 -11.29 -3.15
N ASP A 9 12.73 -11.16 -3.24
CA ASP A 9 12.08 -10.19 -4.15
C ASP A 9 12.38 -8.73 -3.74
N TYR A 10 12.50 -8.48 -2.43
CA TYR A 10 12.92 -7.19 -1.90
C TYR A 10 14.38 -6.90 -2.25
N GLU A 11 15.28 -7.83 -1.97
CA GLU A 11 16.73 -7.66 -2.20
C GLU A 11 17.07 -7.46 -3.67
N ALA A 12 16.40 -8.19 -4.57
CA ALA A 12 16.57 -8.03 -6.01
C ALA A 12 16.23 -6.61 -6.53
N ARG A 13 15.46 -5.83 -5.77
CA ARG A 13 14.99 -4.48 -6.17
C ARG A 13 15.61 -3.36 -5.37
N CYS A 14 15.84 -3.59 -4.08
CA CYS A 14 16.23 -2.57 -3.10
C CYS A 14 17.64 -2.77 -2.54
N GLY A 15 18.31 -3.89 -2.87
CA GLY A 15 19.59 -4.27 -2.27
C GLY A 15 19.41 -5.04 -0.97
N ALA A 16 20.54 -5.48 -0.38
CA ALA A 16 20.57 -6.32 0.81
C ALA A 16 19.76 -5.69 1.96
N ALA A 17 18.94 -6.51 2.62
CA ALA A 17 18.22 -6.07 3.82
C ALA A 17 19.17 -6.00 5.01
N GLU A 18 19.22 -4.87 5.71
CA GLU A 18 19.99 -4.75 6.96
C GLU A 18 19.40 -5.64 8.08
N ASP A 19 18.08 -5.83 8.05
CA ASP A 19 17.33 -6.67 8.98
C ASP A 19 16.30 -7.50 8.21
N GLU A 20 16.69 -8.71 7.82
CA GLU A 20 15.84 -9.65 7.09
C GLU A 20 14.56 -10.00 7.84
N ALA A 21 14.62 -10.14 9.18
CA ALA A 21 13.47 -10.49 10.00
C ALA A 21 12.43 -9.37 10.03
N ARG A 22 12.89 -8.12 10.18
CA ARG A 22 12.04 -6.93 10.07
C ARG A 22 11.42 -6.80 8.67
N VAL A 23 12.19 -7.05 7.61
CA VAL A 23 11.68 -7.00 6.23
C VAL A 23 10.62 -8.08 5.99
N ALA A 24 10.85 -9.30 6.47
CA ALA A 24 9.87 -10.39 6.37
C ALA A 24 8.54 -10.03 7.07
N ALA A 25 8.60 -9.51 8.30
CA ALA A 25 7.41 -9.07 9.03
C ALA A 25 6.66 -7.95 8.28
N LEU A 26 7.38 -6.94 7.77
CA LEU A 26 6.78 -5.86 7.00
C LEU A 26 6.16 -6.34 5.68
N LEU A 27 6.73 -7.36 5.04
CA LEU A 27 6.15 -7.98 3.82
C LEU A 27 4.84 -8.71 4.13
N GLU A 28 4.75 -9.38 5.27
CA GLU A 28 3.50 -10.01 5.73
C GLU A 28 2.43 -8.96 6.01
N ASP A 29 2.77 -7.91 6.76
CA ASP A 29 1.86 -6.79 7.08
C ASP A 29 1.42 -6.05 5.81
N ALA A 30 2.34 -5.74 4.90
CA ALA A 30 2.02 -5.11 3.61
C ALA A 30 1.09 -6.01 2.77
N SER A 31 1.28 -7.32 2.82
CA SER A 31 0.42 -8.28 2.13
C SER A 31 -0.99 -8.32 2.72
N ALA A 32 -1.10 -8.31 4.05
CA ALA A 32 -2.39 -8.19 4.73
C ALA A 32 -3.09 -6.87 4.37
N TYR A 33 -2.34 -5.76 4.33
CA TYR A 33 -2.85 -4.45 3.94
C TYR A 33 -3.39 -4.45 2.50
N LEU A 34 -2.63 -5.00 1.54
CA LEU A 34 -3.05 -5.09 0.13
C LEU A 34 -4.31 -5.94 -0.05
N ARG A 35 -4.45 -7.05 0.69
CA ARG A 35 -5.69 -7.84 0.72
C ARG A 35 -6.86 -7.04 1.28
N GLY A 36 -6.63 -6.28 2.34
CA GLY A 36 -7.62 -5.39 2.93
C GLY A 36 -8.09 -4.31 1.95
N ALA A 37 -7.14 -3.69 1.23
CA ALA A 37 -7.43 -2.71 0.19
C ALA A 37 -8.23 -3.34 -0.97
N TYR A 38 -7.85 -4.53 -1.43
CA TYR A 38 -8.60 -5.27 -2.44
C TYR A 38 -10.01 -5.60 -1.96
N ARG A 39 -10.17 -6.13 -0.75
CA ARG A 39 -11.48 -6.47 -0.17
C ARG A 39 -12.38 -5.26 -0.03
N ARG A 40 -11.85 -4.15 0.51
CA ARG A 40 -12.60 -2.90 0.63
C ARG A 40 -13.04 -2.39 -0.74
N ARG A 41 -12.18 -2.54 -1.75
CA ARG A 41 -12.49 -2.13 -3.12
C ARG A 41 -13.53 -3.06 -3.71
N MET A 42 -13.23 -4.35 -3.88
CA MET A 42 -14.03 -5.32 -4.64
C MET A 42 -15.26 -5.82 -3.88
N GLY A 43 -15.27 -5.77 -2.55
CA GLY A 43 -16.32 -6.35 -1.70
C GLY A 43 -16.19 -7.87 -1.51
N VAL A 44 -15.14 -8.48 -2.06
CA VAL A 44 -14.86 -9.92 -1.97
C VAL A 44 -13.42 -10.16 -1.50
N GLN A 45 -13.17 -11.33 -0.94
CA GLN A 45 -11.80 -11.74 -0.65
C GLN A 45 -11.00 -11.87 -1.95
N TYR A 46 -9.72 -11.48 -1.88
CA TYR A 46 -8.82 -11.68 -2.99
C TYR A 46 -8.58 -13.17 -3.23
N LEU A 47 -8.67 -13.59 -4.49
CA LEU A 47 -8.28 -14.91 -4.97
C LEU A 47 -7.29 -14.71 -6.13
N ALA A 48 -6.25 -15.54 -6.18
CA ALA A 48 -5.32 -15.51 -7.30
C ALA A 48 -6.05 -15.77 -8.62
N GLY A 49 -5.76 -14.98 -9.65
CA GLY A 49 -6.44 -15.01 -10.95
C GLY A 49 -7.73 -14.18 -11.02
N SER A 50 -8.18 -13.59 -9.91
CA SER A 50 -9.44 -12.81 -9.91
C SER A 50 -9.33 -11.45 -10.60
N ASN A 51 -8.13 -10.86 -10.64
CA ASN A 51 -7.90 -9.59 -11.32
C ASN A 51 -6.48 -9.56 -11.91
N PRO A 52 -6.33 -9.66 -13.25
CA PRO A 52 -5.01 -9.74 -13.88
C PRO A 52 -4.14 -8.51 -13.60
N THR A 53 -4.73 -7.31 -13.60
CA THR A 53 -4.00 -6.06 -13.30
C THR A 53 -3.49 -6.03 -11.86
N PHE A 54 -4.26 -6.54 -10.91
CA PHE A 54 -3.82 -6.63 -9.52
C PHE A 54 -2.69 -7.65 -9.40
N ASP A 55 -2.86 -8.84 -9.96
CA ASP A 55 -1.92 -9.95 -9.84
C ASP A 55 -0.54 -9.62 -10.44
N GLU A 56 -0.51 -8.94 -11.58
CA GLU A 56 0.73 -8.49 -12.22
C GLU A 56 1.49 -7.45 -11.39
N ASN A 57 0.77 -6.62 -10.63
CA ASN A 57 1.35 -5.45 -9.96
C ASN A 57 1.55 -5.64 -8.45
N VAL A 58 0.84 -6.55 -7.79
CA VAL A 58 0.80 -6.69 -6.33
C VAL A 58 2.18 -6.92 -5.72
N LYS A 59 3.00 -7.79 -6.32
CA LYS A 59 4.37 -8.04 -5.87
C LYS A 59 5.21 -6.76 -5.89
N SER A 60 5.11 -6.01 -6.99
CA SER A 60 5.89 -4.78 -7.16
C SER A 60 5.51 -3.68 -6.18
N VAL A 61 4.22 -3.56 -5.89
CA VAL A 61 3.70 -2.57 -4.96
C VAL A 61 4.01 -2.97 -3.52
N CYS A 62 3.91 -4.27 -3.18
CA CYS A 62 4.29 -4.79 -1.87
C CYS A 62 5.73 -4.44 -1.51
N VAL A 63 6.69 -4.75 -2.39
CA VAL A 63 8.10 -4.39 -2.20
C VAL A 63 8.29 -2.88 -2.09
N ALA A 64 7.62 -2.08 -2.92
CA ALA A 64 7.74 -0.63 -2.88
C ALA A 64 7.19 -0.01 -1.59
N MET A 65 6.15 -0.59 -0.98
CA MET A 65 5.62 -0.17 0.32
C MET A 65 6.63 -0.46 1.43
N VAL A 66 7.19 -1.68 1.44
CA VAL A 66 8.20 -2.07 2.44
C VAL A 66 9.47 -1.24 2.29
N ALA A 67 9.95 -1.02 1.07
CA ALA A 67 11.11 -0.16 0.81
C ALA A 67 10.90 1.27 1.34
N ARG A 68 9.68 1.82 1.24
CA ARG A 68 9.37 3.14 1.82
C ARG A 68 9.38 3.15 3.35
N ALA A 69 8.94 2.06 3.98
CA ALA A 69 8.94 1.92 5.44
C ALA A 69 10.35 1.65 6.00
N VAL A 70 11.15 0.84 5.31
CA VAL A 70 12.53 0.51 5.70
C VAL A 70 13.45 1.72 5.50
N ASN A 71 13.36 2.40 4.35
CA ASN A 71 14.17 3.57 4.05
C ASN A 71 13.65 4.87 4.69
N ALA A 72 12.61 4.80 5.53
CA ALA A 72 12.16 5.95 6.30
C ALA A 72 13.29 6.35 7.28
N PRO A 73 13.93 7.51 7.12
CA PRO A 73 15.11 7.80 7.92
C PRO A 73 14.67 8.17 9.33
N GLY A 74 15.03 7.36 10.32
CA GLY A 74 14.73 7.60 11.74
C GLY A 74 15.31 8.91 12.30
N ALA A 75 16.20 9.59 11.55
CA ALA A 75 16.82 10.87 11.95
C ALA A 75 16.92 11.93 10.82
N MET A 76 16.36 11.69 9.64
CA MET A 76 16.51 12.56 8.44
C MET A 76 15.28 12.43 7.54
N ALA A 77 14.10 12.74 8.07
CA ALA A 77 12.85 12.26 7.50
C ALA A 77 12.55 12.72 6.03
N GLY A 78 11.36 12.47 5.45
CA GLY A 78 11.14 12.47 3.98
C GLY A 78 11.09 13.77 3.14
N ILE A 79 12.20 14.29 2.62
CA ILE A 79 12.16 15.50 1.75
C ILE A 79 11.13 15.37 0.60
N THR A 80 10.08 16.21 0.61
CA THR A 80 9.03 16.24 -0.44
C THR A 80 9.23 17.36 -1.46
N GLN A 81 10.05 18.37 -1.16
CA GLN A 81 10.42 19.45 -2.06
C GLN A 81 11.84 19.93 -1.70
N GLN A 82 12.76 19.94 -2.67
CA GLN A 82 14.07 20.57 -2.54
C GLN A 82 14.03 21.92 -3.27
N SER A 83 14.09 23.00 -2.50
CA SER A 83 14.32 24.36 -3.01
C SER A 83 15.75 24.75 -2.65
N GLN A 84 16.59 25.00 -3.65
CA GLN A 84 17.94 25.53 -3.46
C GLN A 84 17.90 27.05 -3.70
N THR A 85 18.10 27.83 -2.64
CA THR A 85 18.27 29.29 -2.73
C THR A 85 19.73 29.65 -2.44
N THR A 86 20.38 30.29 -3.41
CA THR A 86 21.73 30.87 -3.25
C THR A 86 21.61 32.22 -2.53
N GLY A 87 21.81 32.27 -1.21
CA GLY A 87 21.78 33.50 -0.39
C GLY A 87 21.39 33.28 1.08
N PRO A 88 21.22 34.34 1.92
CA PRO A 88 21.08 34.26 3.39
C PRO A 88 19.70 33.72 3.84
N TYR A 89 19.25 32.62 3.28
CA TYR A 89 17.88 32.12 3.40
C TYR A 89 17.83 30.74 4.04
N SER A 90 16.89 30.63 4.99
CA SER A 90 16.53 29.44 5.75
C SER A 90 16.12 28.27 4.84
N SER A 91 16.60 27.06 5.15
CA SER A 91 16.15 25.81 4.54
C SER A 91 15.28 25.05 5.53
N SER A 92 14.05 24.72 5.13
CA SER A 92 13.12 23.87 5.88
C SER A 92 12.81 22.62 5.07
N VAL A 93 12.98 21.46 5.67
CA VAL A 93 12.81 20.17 5.02
C VAL A 93 11.62 19.47 5.67
N THR A 94 10.57 19.17 4.88
CA THR A 94 9.34 18.54 5.37
C THR A 94 9.15 17.17 4.77
N PHE A 95 8.65 16.27 5.61
CA PHE A 95 8.91 14.85 5.57
C PHE A 95 7.70 13.97 5.21
N ALA A 96 7.72 13.18 4.13
CA ALA A 96 6.55 12.41 3.63
C ALA A 96 6.11 11.24 4.52
N ASN A 97 7.06 10.54 5.16
CA ASN A 97 6.78 9.40 6.05
C ASN A 97 7.76 9.40 7.23
N PRO A 98 7.58 10.29 8.21
CA PRO A 98 8.50 10.43 9.34
C PRO A 98 8.42 9.27 10.35
N THR A 99 7.31 8.52 10.38
CA THR A 99 7.08 7.42 11.33
C THR A 99 7.55 6.06 10.79
N GLY A 100 7.78 5.94 9.48
CA GLY A 100 8.11 4.66 8.85
C GLY A 100 6.91 3.72 8.70
N ASP A 101 5.69 4.26 8.73
CA ASP A 101 4.46 3.47 8.59
C ASP A 101 4.28 2.94 7.16
N LEU A 102 3.60 1.80 7.03
CA LEU A 102 3.17 1.25 5.74
C LEU A 102 1.97 2.06 5.21
N TYR A 103 2.10 2.61 4.01
CA TYR A 103 0.99 3.30 3.34
C TYR A 103 0.93 3.00 1.84
N LEU A 104 -0.29 3.03 1.30
CA LEU A 104 -0.57 2.93 -0.13
C LEU A 104 -0.74 4.32 -0.75
N GLY A 105 0.08 4.63 -1.74
CA GLY A 105 -0.04 5.86 -2.51
C GLY A 105 -1.19 5.82 -3.51
N ARG A 106 -1.63 6.99 -3.99
CA ARG A 106 -2.64 7.06 -5.05
C ARG A 106 -2.14 6.47 -6.37
N SER A 107 -0.84 6.58 -6.64
CA SER A 107 -0.17 5.94 -7.79
C SER A 107 -0.21 4.42 -7.70
N ASP A 108 0.06 3.86 -6.52
CA ASP A 108 -0.01 2.42 -6.25
C ASP A 108 -1.44 1.89 -6.47
N LEU A 109 -2.45 2.59 -5.95
CA LEU A 109 -3.85 2.24 -6.15
C LEU A 109 -4.25 2.25 -7.64
N LYS A 110 -3.75 3.21 -8.42
CA LYS A 110 -3.97 3.23 -9.88
C LYS A 110 -3.33 2.04 -10.55
N ARG A 111 -2.09 1.73 -10.18
CA ARG A 111 -1.32 0.60 -10.74
C ARG A 111 -1.97 -0.75 -10.43
N LEU A 112 -2.56 -0.91 -9.25
CA LEU A 112 -3.29 -2.11 -8.84
C LEU A 112 -4.70 -2.23 -9.43
N GLY A 113 -5.16 -1.26 -10.24
CA GLY A 113 -6.55 -1.22 -10.72
C GLY A 113 -7.58 -0.94 -9.62
N LEU A 114 -7.14 -0.46 -8.45
CA LEU A 114 -7.99 -0.14 -7.30
C LEU A 114 -8.41 1.33 -7.23
N ALA A 115 -7.92 2.19 -8.12
CA ALA A 115 -8.32 3.58 -8.22
C ALA A 115 -9.59 3.79 -9.06
N GLY A 116 -10.26 4.94 -8.87
CA GLY A 116 -11.40 5.39 -9.67
C GLY A 116 -12.74 5.38 -8.91
N CYS A 117 -13.80 5.86 -9.56
CA CYS A 117 -15.16 5.86 -9.02
C CYS A 117 -15.83 4.49 -9.17
N ARG A 118 -16.75 4.18 -8.26
CA ARG A 118 -17.63 3.01 -8.36
C ARG A 118 -19.07 3.50 -8.41
N VAL A 119 -19.83 2.96 -9.36
CA VAL A 119 -21.28 3.08 -9.37
C VAL A 119 -21.84 1.81 -8.76
N ARG A 120 -22.66 1.95 -7.73
CA ARG A 120 -23.43 0.86 -7.12
C ARG A 120 -24.87 1.32 -7.05
N SER A 121 -25.79 0.40 -7.26
CA SER A 121 -27.19 0.59 -6.87
C SER A 121 -27.37 0.05 -5.46
N ILE A 122 -28.16 0.76 -4.66
CA ILE A 122 -28.70 0.21 -3.41
C ILE A 122 -30.07 -0.33 -3.78
N GLN A 123 -30.33 -1.60 -3.49
CA GLN A 123 -31.69 -2.13 -3.66
C GLN A 123 -32.60 -1.50 -2.60
N PRO A 124 -33.78 -0.99 -2.99
CA PRO A 124 -34.74 -0.49 -2.02
C PRO A 124 -35.22 -1.66 -1.16
N VAL A 125 -35.21 -1.48 0.17
CA VAL A 125 -35.83 -2.42 1.09
C VAL A 125 -37.34 -2.33 0.92
N THR A 126 -37.99 -3.44 0.60
CA THR A 126 -39.43 -3.50 0.41
C THR A 126 -40.14 -3.95 1.68
N ALA A 127 -41.45 -3.77 1.75
CA ALA A 127 -42.24 -4.22 2.89
C ALA A 127 -42.17 -5.75 3.09
N ALA A 128 -41.83 -6.53 2.05
CA ALA A 128 -41.67 -7.98 2.13
C ALA A 128 -40.42 -8.38 2.94
N ASP A 129 -39.34 -7.61 2.87
CA ASP A 129 -38.07 -7.90 3.54
C ASP A 129 -38.13 -7.63 5.07
N ARG A 130 -39.19 -6.97 5.57
CA ARG A 130 -39.33 -6.59 6.98
C ARG A 130 -39.92 -7.69 7.88
N TRP A 131 -40.34 -8.81 7.30
CA TRP A 131 -41.04 -9.89 8.03
C TRP A 131 -40.16 -11.12 8.34
N GLU A 132 -38.91 -11.16 7.87
CA GLU A 132 -37.98 -12.27 8.15
C GLU A 132 -37.11 -12.06 9.40
N GLU A 133 -37.29 -10.96 10.15
CA GLU A 133 -36.52 -10.65 11.37
C GLU A 133 -37.28 -10.96 12.69
N ALA A 134 -38.35 -11.78 12.65
CA ALA A 134 -39.12 -12.18 13.84
C ALA A 134 -38.78 -13.60 14.33
#